data_AF-A0A2K3DL49-F1
#
_entry.id   AF-A0A2K3DL49-F1
#
_cell.length_a   1.000
_cell.length_b   1.000
_cell.length_c   1.000
_cell.angle_alpha   90.00
_cell.angle_beta   90.00
_cell.angle_gamma   90.00
#
_symmetry.space_group_name_H-M   'P 1'
#
loop_
_entity.id
_entity.type
_entity.pdbx_description
1 polymer ?
#
loop_
_entity_poly.entity_id
_entity_poly.type
_entity_poly.pdbx_seq_one_letter_code
_entity_poly.pdbx_strand_id
1 'polypeptide(L)'
;MAPKFNDDVLLQISSVGTCAWGVVGLAGLEQTHKAFFTDKRENNPEMSRYWGDACAMAGASGFLVARSDDKQLKKDTMKVHGAAWVACGALSAYNSYKGTQRKEIGYSNGAVSAALGGLLLARGFWKDDKDKKKADKKATTTTTTTTATTKK
;
A
#
# COMPACT_ATOMS: atom_id res chain seq x y z
N MET A 1 -7.81 19.91 11.52
CA MET A 1 -8.56 19.18 10.47
C MET A 1 -7.54 18.45 9.62
N ALA A 2 -7.46 17.11 9.70
CA ALA A 2 -6.56 16.37 8.81
C ALA A 2 -7.05 16.55 7.36
N PRO A 3 -6.16 16.81 6.39
CA PRO A 3 -6.55 16.94 4.99
C PRO A 3 -7.31 15.68 4.54
N LYS A 4 -8.48 15.87 3.91
CA LYS A 4 -9.26 14.78 3.31
C LYS A 4 -8.51 14.24 2.09
N PHE A 5 -7.61 13.29 2.31
CA PHE A 5 -6.96 12.55 1.23
C PHE A 5 -7.90 11.49 0.65
N ASN A 6 -8.09 11.48 -0.67
CA ASN A 6 -8.94 10.54 -1.39
C ASN A 6 -8.27 9.15 -1.48
N ASP A 7 -8.99 8.10 -1.10
CA ASP A 7 -8.50 6.70 -1.16
C ASP A 7 -8.17 6.27 -2.58
N ASP A 8 -8.93 6.73 -3.56
CA ASP A 8 -8.75 6.39 -4.97
C ASP A 8 -7.42 6.95 -5.48
N VAL A 9 -7.12 8.20 -5.09
CA VAL A 9 -5.86 8.87 -5.45
C VAL A 9 -4.68 8.16 -4.79
N LEU A 10 -4.82 7.75 -3.54
CA LEU A 10 -3.75 7.04 -2.83
C LEU A 10 -3.46 5.67 -3.45
N LEU A 11 -4.50 4.90 -3.78
CA LEU A 11 -4.36 3.63 -4.48
C LEU A 11 -3.78 3.82 -5.89
N GLN A 12 -4.22 4.83 -6.63
CA GLN A 12 -3.66 5.16 -7.95
C GLN A 12 -2.18 5.52 -7.89
N ILE A 13 -1.77 6.39 -6.96
CA ILE A 13 -0.36 6.77 -6.78
C ILE A 13 0.49 5.55 -6.43
N SER A 14 0.03 4.74 -5.48
CA SER A 14 0.70 3.49 -5.10
C SER A 14 0.87 2.56 -6.30
N SER A 15 -0.21 2.34 -7.05
CA SER A 15 -0.21 1.46 -8.24
C SER A 15 0.62 1.98 -9.40
N VAL A 16 0.58 3.27 -9.71
CA VAL A 16 1.41 3.88 -10.75
C VAL A 16 2.88 3.77 -10.37
N GLY A 17 3.23 4.01 -9.10
CA GLY A 17 4.57 3.81 -8.58
C GLY A 17 5.04 2.37 -8.77
N THR A 18 4.22 1.38 -8.40
CA THR A 18 4.55 -0.04 -8.56
C THR A 18 4.68 -0.44 -10.04
N CYS A 19 3.81 0.07 -10.92
CA CYS A 19 3.92 -0.17 -12.36
C CYS A 19 5.21 0.41 -12.95
N ALA A 20 5.53 1.68 -12.63
CA ALA A 20 6.74 2.33 -13.12
C ALA A 20 7.98 1.56 -12.66
N TRP A 21 7.98 1.11 -11.41
CA TRP A 21 9.05 0.29 -10.87
C TRP A 21 9.14 -1.08 -11.56
N GLY A 22 8.00 -1.70 -11.88
CA GLY A 22 7.91 -2.95 -12.62
C GLY A 22 8.49 -2.83 -14.04
N VAL A 23 8.17 -1.75 -14.76
CA VAL A 23 8.72 -1.47 -16.10
C VAL A 23 10.25 -1.36 -16.06
N VAL A 24 10.79 -0.70 -15.04
CA VAL A 24 12.25 -0.59 -14.84
C VAL A 24 12.90 -1.97 -14.62
N GLY A 25 12.23 -2.88 -13.90
CA GLY A 25 12.67 -4.26 -13.72
C GLY A 25 12.57 -5.11 -15.00
N LEU A 26 11.45 -5.00 -15.72
CA LEU A 26 11.17 -5.73 -16.98
C LEU A 26 12.18 -5.39 -18.07
N ALA A 27 12.66 -4.13 -18.11
CA ALA A 27 13.69 -3.72 -19.05
C ALA A 27 15.04 -4.43 -18.79
N GLY A 28 15.21 -5.11 -17.64
CA GLY A 28 16.41 -5.91 -17.32
C GLY A 28 17.70 -5.10 -17.41
N LEU A 29 17.64 -3.80 -17.15
CA LEU A 29 18.74 -2.89 -17.41
C LEU A 29 19.84 -3.11 -16.36
N GLU A 30 21.05 -3.39 -16.83
CA GLU A 30 22.27 -3.39 -16.01
C GLU A 30 22.44 -2.07 -15.25
N GLN A 31 21.94 -0.97 -15.81
CA GLN A 31 21.89 0.34 -15.18
C GLN A 31 20.99 0.37 -13.92
N THR A 32 19.88 -0.36 -13.91
CA THR A 32 19.03 -0.52 -12.72
C THR A 32 19.81 -1.21 -11.61
N HIS A 33 20.50 -2.31 -11.93
CA HIS A 33 21.33 -3.02 -10.96
C HIS A 33 22.44 -2.12 -10.39
N LYS A 34 23.17 -1.39 -11.25
CA LYS A 34 24.23 -0.46 -10.85
C LYS A 34 23.72 0.75 -10.06
N ALA A 35 22.51 1.22 -10.38
CA ALA A 35 21.86 2.30 -9.67
C ALA A 35 21.50 1.85 -8.26
N PHE A 36 20.79 0.72 -8.10
CA PHE A 36 20.27 0.31 -6.79
C PHE A 36 21.28 -0.44 -5.92
N PHE A 37 22.04 -1.37 -6.49
CA PHE A 37 22.91 -2.27 -5.76
C PHE A 37 24.37 -1.84 -5.79
N THR A 38 25.14 -2.35 -4.83
CA THR A 38 26.60 -2.24 -4.85
C THR A 38 27.18 -3.33 -5.74
N ASP A 39 28.42 -3.15 -6.19
CA ASP A 39 29.13 -4.12 -7.05
C ASP A 39 29.36 -5.48 -6.37
N LYS A 40 29.05 -5.61 -5.07
CA LYS A 40 29.09 -6.86 -4.31
C LYS A 40 27.96 -7.83 -4.68
N ARG A 41 26.90 -7.36 -5.33
CA ARG A 41 25.79 -8.20 -5.76
C ARG A 41 25.97 -8.55 -7.24
N GLU A 42 25.99 -9.84 -7.55
CA GLU A 42 26.00 -10.29 -8.94
C GLU A 42 24.73 -9.84 -9.66
N ASN A 43 24.88 -9.33 -10.88
CA ASN A 43 23.75 -8.93 -11.70
C ASN A 43 23.07 -10.18 -12.25
N ASN A 44 21.81 -10.41 -11.86
CA ASN A 44 20.98 -11.44 -12.46
C ASN A 44 19.81 -10.76 -13.23
N PRO A 45 19.95 -10.61 -14.57
CA PRO A 45 18.96 -9.90 -15.38
C PRO A 45 17.64 -10.66 -15.48
N GLU A 46 17.66 -11.99 -15.44
CA GLU A 46 16.45 -12.81 -15.50
C GLU A 46 15.59 -12.61 -14.23
N MET A 47 16.22 -12.65 -13.06
CA MET A 47 15.54 -12.35 -11.80
C MET A 47 14.99 -10.92 -11.76
N SER A 48 15.71 -9.96 -12.35
CA SER A 48 15.26 -8.57 -12.44
C SER A 48 14.00 -8.43 -13.30
N ARG A 49 13.91 -9.19 -14.41
CA ARG A 49 12.73 -9.22 -15.28
C ARG A 49 11.53 -9.85 -14.60
N TYR A 50 11.68 -11.01 -13.96
CA TYR A 50 10.57 -11.65 -13.24
C TYR A 50 10.06 -10.78 -12.11
N TRP A 51 10.96 -10.13 -11.38
CA TRP A 51 10.56 -9.19 -10.35
C TRP A 51 9.84 -7.97 -10.94
N GLY A 52 10.32 -7.43 -12.06
CA GLY A 52 9.66 -6.37 -12.79
C GLY A 52 8.25 -6.73 -13.23
N ASP A 53 8.06 -7.93 -13.77
CA ASP A 53 6.76 -8.47 -14.17
C ASP A 53 5.80 -8.55 -12.97
N ALA A 54 6.25 -9.13 -11.86
CA ALA A 54 5.47 -9.21 -10.63
C ALA A 54 5.05 -7.82 -10.12
N CYS A 55 5.95 -6.83 -10.15
CA CYS A 55 5.63 -5.45 -9.78
C CYS A 55 4.62 -4.82 -10.76
N ALA A 56 4.79 -5.00 -12.07
CA ALA A 56 3.86 -4.46 -13.07
C ALA A 56 2.44 -5.04 -12.89
N MET A 57 2.33 -6.35 -12.68
CA MET A 57 1.06 -7.03 -12.43
C MET A 57 0.41 -6.58 -11.11
N ALA A 58 1.19 -6.42 -10.04
CA ALA A 58 0.70 -5.90 -8.77
C ALA A 58 0.25 -4.42 -8.86
N GLY A 59 0.96 -3.61 -9.64
CA GLY A 59 0.56 -2.23 -9.90
C GLY A 59 -0.75 -2.16 -10.69
N ALA A 60 -0.87 -2.94 -11.76
CA ALA A 60 -2.05 -2.99 -12.62
C ALA A 60 -3.31 -3.44 -11.86
N SER A 61 -3.19 -4.47 -11.02
CA SER A 61 -4.32 -4.94 -10.20
C SER A 61 -4.79 -3.88 -9.20
N GLY A 62 -3.88 -3.20 -8.52
CA GLY A 62 -4.24 -2.09 -7.63
C GLY A 62 -4.90 -0.92 -8.36
N PHE A 63 -4.51 -0.65 -9.62
CA PHE A 63 -5.11 0.40 -10.43
C PHE A 63 -6.56 0.10 -10.82
N LEU A 64 -6.87 -1.18 -11.06
CA LEU A 64 -8.24 -1.64 -11.27
C LEU A 64 -9.06 -1.51 -9.97
N VAL A 65 -8.49 -1.92 -8.84
CA VAL A 65 -9.17 -1.78 -7.52
C VAL A 65 -9.46 -0.32 -7.19
N ALA A 66 -8.56 0.61 -7.51
CA ALA A 66 -8.77 2.04 -7.29
C ALA A 66 -10.02 2.58 -8.01
N ARG A 67 -10.42 1.96 -9.13
CA ARG A 67 -11.63 2.33 -9.89
C ARG A 67 -12.88 1.54 -9.49
N SER A 68 -12.77 0.57 -8.59
CA SER A 68 -13.93 -0.20 -8.11
C SER A 68 -14.84 0.67 -7.22
N ASP A 69 -16.14 0.44 -7.25
CA ASP A 69 -17.06 1.06 -6.28
C ASP A 69 -17.08 0.31 -4.93
N ASP A 70 -16.43 -0.85 -4.86
CA ASP A 70 -16.34 -1.66 -3.64
C ASP A 70 -15.36 -1.05 -2.63
N LYS A 71 -15.94 -0.40 -1.61
CA LYS A 71 -15.19 0.22 -0.50
C LYS A 71 -14.46 -0.80 0.36
N GLN A 72 -15.01 -1.99 0.56
CA GLN A 72 -14.39 -3.01 1.39
C GLN A 72 -13.16 -3.57 0.67
N LEU A 73 -13.29 -3.86 -0.62
CA LEU A 73 -12.17 -4.26 -1.48
C LEU A 73 -11.06 -3.21 -1.44
N LYS A 74 -11.38 -1.91 -1.59
CA LYS A 74 -10.38 -0.82 -1.49
C LYS A 74 -9.66 -0.82 -0.14
N LYS A 75 -10.38 -0.98 0.98
CA LYS A 75 -9.78 -1.01 2.32
C LYS A 75 -8.89 -2.22 2.52
N ASP A 76 -9.30 -3.39 2.06
CA ASP A 76 -8.50 -4.60 2.18
C ASP A 76 -7.26 -4.55 1.28
N THR A 77 -7.39 -4.04 0.06
CA THR A 77 -6.24 -3.76 -0.81
C THR A 77 -5.29 -2.74 -0.18
N MET A 78 -5.78 -1.68 0.44
CA MET A 78 -4.92 -0.72 1.16
C MET A 78 -4.16 -1.37 2.32
N LYS A 79 -4.77 -2.30 3.07
CA LYS A 79 -4.07 -3.03 4.14
C LYS A 79 -2.95 -3.91 3.56
N VAL A 80 -3.25 -4.65 2.49
CA VAL A 80 -2.29 -5.56 1.85
C VAL A 80 -1.15 -4.78 1.21
N HIS A 81 -1.46 -3.77 0.39
CA HIS A 81 -0.45 -2.90 -0.23
C HIS A 81 0.36 -2.16 0.83
N GLY A 82 -0.30 -1.66 1.88
CA GLY A 82 0.37 -0.97 2.98
C GLY A 82 1.39 -1.86 3.69
N ALA A 83 1.02 -3.10 4.01
CA ALA A 83 1.94 -4.08 4.59
C ALA A 83 3.10 -4.41 3.65
N ALA A 84 2.83 -4.59 2.35
CA ALA A 84 3.85 -4.85 1.35
C ALA A 84 4.85 -3.69 1.20
N TRP A 85 4.38 -2.44 1.21
CA TRP A 85 5.23 -1.25 1.17
C TRP A 85 6.11 -1.14 2.42
N VAL A 86 5.57 -1.38 3.61
CA VAL A 86 6.38 -1.41 4.85
C VAL A 86 7.45 -2.50 4.77
N ALA A 87 7.10 -3.69 4.29
CA ALA A 87 8.06 -4.78 4.09
C ALA A 87 9.17 -4.42 3.09
N CYS A 88 8.82 -3.79 1.97
CA CYS A 88 9.80 -3.27 0.99
C CYS A 88 10.73 -2.21 1.61
N GLY A 89 10.17 -1.33 2.45
CA GLY A 89 10.94 -0.32 3.15
C GLY A 89 11.94 -0.91 4.12
N ALA A 90 11.50 -1.87 4.95
CA ALA A 90 12.35 -2.60 5.88
C ALA A 90 13.46 -3.38 5.16
N LEU A 91 13.14 -4.05 4.05
CA LEU A 91 14.12 -4.77 3.24
C LEU A 91 15.16 -3.82 2.62
N SER A 92 14.76 -2.65 2.14
CA SER A 92 15.68 -1.64 1.57
C SER A 92 16.64 -1.09 2.63
N ALA A 93 16.13 -0.78 3.83
CA ALA A 93 16.94 -0.36 4.96
C ALA A 93 17.92 -1.47 5.40
N TYR A 94 17.46 -2.71 5.46
CA TYR A 94 18.31 -3.87 5.80
C TYR A 94 19.43 -4.10 4.78
N ASN A 95 19.12 -4.06 3.48
CA ASN A 95 20.11 -4.22 2.42
C ASN A 95 21.15 -3.08 2.42
N SER A 96 20.72 -1.86 2.75
CA SER A 96 21.63 -0.71 2.95
C SER A 96 22.56 -0.92 4.14
N TYR A 97 22.01 -1.41 5.25
CA TYR A 97 22.79 -1.74 6.44
C TYR A 97 23.81 -2.86 6.18
N LYS A 98 23.44 -3.88 5.40
CA LYS A 98 24.34 -4.96 4.97
C LYS A 98 25.31 -4.57 3.84
N GLY A 99 25.15 -3.40 3.24
CA GLY A 99 25.99 -2.91 2.15
C GLY A 99 25.77 -3.59 0.81
N THR A 100 24.64 -4.29 0.62
CA THR A 100 24.22 -4.86 -0.66
C THR A 100 23.51 -3.83 -1.54
N GLN A 101 22.90 -2.82 -0.93
CA GLN A 101 22.28 -1.68 -1.59
C GLN A 101 23.04 -0.39 -1.26
N ARG A 102 23.08 0.57 -2.19
CA ARG A 102 23.67 1.89 -1.92
C ARG A 102 22.91 2.57 -0.78
N LYS A 103 23.62 3.10 0.22
CA LYS A 103 23.02 3.61 1.46
C LYS A 103 22.03 4.74 1.19
N GLU A 104 22.39 5.66 0.32
CA GLU A 104 21.59 6.84 -0.04
C GLU A 104 20.25 6.40 -0.64
N ILE A 105 20.29 5.39 -1.52
CA ILE A 105 19.11 4.92 -2.23
C ILE A 105 18.26 4.01 -1.35
N GLY A 106 18.86 3.05 -0.64
CA GLY A 106 18.06 2.12 0.14
C GLY A 106 17.47 2.73 1.41
N TYR A 107 18.11 3.72 2.04
CA TYR A 107 17.47 4.48 3.13
C TYR A 107 16.39 5.43 2.63
N SER A 108 16.59 6.14 1.51
CA SER A 108 15.55 7.01 0.93
C SER A 108 14.35 6.20 0.45
N ASN A 109 14.58 5.10 -0.28
CA ASN A 109 13.53 4.17 -0.68
C ASN A 109 12.83 3.56 0.55
N GLY A 110 13.61 3.22 1.57
CA GLY A 110 13.11 2.74 2.86
C GLY A 110 12.13 3.71 3.51
N ALA A 111 12.52 4.98 3.62
CA ALA A 111 11.71 6.04 4.22
C ALA A 111 10.41 6.31 3.42
N VAL A 112 10.51 6.42 2.09
CA VAL A 112 9.35 6.64 1.21
C VAL A 112 8.38 5.47 1.29
N SER A 113 8.90 4.24 1.24
CA SER A 113 8.10 3.02 1.34
C SER A 113 7.39 2.91 2.69
N ALA A 114 8.08 3.23 3.79
CA ALA A 114 7.48 3.23 5.13
C ALA A 114 6.40 4.31 5.27
N ALA A 115 6.62 5.50 4.73
CA ALA A 115 5.63 6.59 4.75
C ALA A 115 4.37 6.22 3.95
N LEU A 116 4.53 5.72 2.72
CA LEU A 116 3.41 5.29 1.88
C LEU A 116 2.68 4.09 2.48
N GLY A 117 3.42 3.10 2.98
CA GLY A 117 2.87 1.93 3.65
C GLY A 117 2.09 2.29 4.91
N GLY A 118 2.62 3.19 5.73
CA GLY A 118 1.95 3.72 6.91
C GLY A 118 0.66 4.47 6.56
N LEU A 119 0.67 5.29 5.50
CA LEU A 119 -0.51 6.01 5.04
C LEU A 119 -1.60 5.05 4.54
N LEU A 120 -1.23 4.04 3.75
CA LEU A 120 -2.13 3.00 3.26
C LEU A 120 -2.72 2.17 4.41
N LEU A 121 -1.91 1.75 5.38
CA LEU A 121 -2.38 1.02 6.57
C LEU A 121 -3.33 1.89 7.39
N ALA A 122 -2.97 3.15 7.64
CA ALA A 122 -3.83 4.08 8.39
C ALA A 122 -5.20 4.23 7.72
N ARG A 123 -5.26 4.41 6.39
CA ARG A 123 -6.53 4.51 5.66
C ARG A 123 -7.27 3.19 5.56
N GLY A 124 -6.57 2.06 5.41
CA GLY A 124 -7.16 0.73 5.35
C GLY A 124 -7.79 0.28 6.68
N PHE A 125 -7.18 0.65 7.81
CA PHE A 125 -7.66 0.31 9.16
C PHE A 125 -8.55 1.36 9.81
N TRP A 126 -8.53 2.63 9.35
CA TRP A 126 -9.45 3.63 9.88
C TRP A 126 -10.89 3.17 9.66
N LYS A 127 -11.63 3.09 10.78
CA LYS A 127 -13.07 2.90 10.75
C LYS A 127 -13.65 4.15 10.11
N ASP A 128 -14.59 3.98 9.18
CA ASP A 128 -15.51 5.05 8.87
C ASP A 128 -16.27 5.33 10.17
N ASP A 129 -15.77 6.24 11.01
CA ASP A 129 -16.35 6.58 12.32
C ASP A 129 -17.83 7.00 12.20
N LYS A 130 -18.29 7.27 10.98
CA LYS A 130 -19.68 7.53 10.63
C LYS A 130 -20.56 6.27 10.63
N ASP A 131 -20.02 5.10 10.31
CA ASP A 131 -20.80 3.86 10.23
C ASP A 131 -20.97 3.23 11.61
N LYS A 132 -19.97 3.36 12.49
CA LYS A 132 -20.12 3.05 13.92
C LYS A 132 -21.10 3.97 14.63
N LYS A 133 -20.99 5.29 14.44
CA LYS A 133 -21.96 6.24 15.04
C LYS A 133 -23.38 6.06 14.51
N LYS A 134 -23.57 5.60 13.27
CA LYS A 134 -24.89 5.27 12.71
C LYS A 134 -25.42 3.93 13.25
N ALA A 135 -24.58 2.90 13.38
CA ALA A 135 -24.97 1.62 13.97
C ALA A 135 -25.34 1.77 15.45
N ASP A 136 -24.55 2.52 16.21
CA ASP A 136 -24.81 2.78 17.63
C ASP A 136 -26.08 3.62 17.83
N LYS A 137 -26.31 4.67 17.01
CA LYS A 137 -27.59 5.41 17.03
C LYS A 137 -28.79 4.52 16.67
N LYS A 138 -28.66 3.63 15.67
CA LYS A 138 -29.77 2.75 15.25
C LYS A 138 -30.09 1.68 16.30
N ALA A 139 -29.07 1.19 17.01
CA ALA A 139 -29.24 0.29 18.15
C ALA A 139 -29.94 0.99 19.33
N THR A 140 -29.57 2.24 19.66
CA THR A 140 -30.24 3.01 20.72
C THR A 140 -31.70 3.35 20.39
N THR A 141 -32.03 3.67 19.12
CA THR A 141 -33.42 3.96 18.73
C THR A 141 -34.30 2.71 18.76
N THR A 142 -33.79 1.55 18.32
CA THR A 142 -34.55 0.29 18.31
C THR A 142 -34.89 -0.18 19.73
N THR A 143 -33.98 -0.03 20.69
CA THR A 143 -34.23 -0.40 22.10
C THR A 143 -35.25 0.53 22.76
N THR A 144 -35.36 1.79 22.33
CA THR A 144 -36.31 2.75 22.94
C THR A 144 -37.74 2.51 22.46
N THR A 145 -37.94 2.03 21.24
CA THR A 145 -39.28 1.77 20.67
C THR A 145 -39.90 0.47 21.21
N THR A 146 -39.10 -0.56 21.50
CA THR A 146 -39.63 -1.85 21.99
C THR A 146 -40.18 -1.77 23.42
N THR A 147 -39.63 -0.91 24.28
CA THR A 147 -40.09 -0.78 25.68
C THR A 147 -41.39 0.02 25.83
N ALA A 148 -41.79 0.78 24.81
CA ALA A 148 -42.96 1.65 24.87
C ALA A 148 -44.30 0.95 24.53
N THR A 149 -44.27 -0.31 24.06
CA THR A 149 -45.47 -0.98 23.50
C THR A 149 -46.03 -2.09 24.40
N THR A 150 -45.50 -2.29 25.61
CA THR A 150 -45.90 -3.37 26.54
C THR A 150 -46.53 -2.83 27.82
N LYS A 151 -47.41 -1.82 27.70
CA LYS A 151 -48.35 -1.42 28.76
C LYS A 151 -49.73 -1.18 28.15
N LYS A 152 -50.52 -2.25 28.03
CA LYS A 152 -51.98 -2.20 28.06
C LYS A 152 -52.49 -3.45 28.76
#